data_AF-A0A1X7PI36-F1
#
_entry.id   AF-A0A1X7PI36-F1
#
_cell.length_a   1.000
_cell.length_b   1.000
_cell.length_c   1.000
_cell.angle_alpha   90.00
_cell.angle_beta   90.00
_cell.angle_gamma   90.00
#
_symmetry.space_group_name_H-M   'P 1'
#
loop_
_entity.id
_entity.type
_entity.pdbx_description
1 polymer ?
#
loop_
_entity_poly.entity_id
_entity_poly.type
_entity_poly.pdbx_seq_one_letter_code
_entity_poly.pdbx_strand_id
1 'polypeptide(L)'
;MADAAEYHRTSLDWPRLAAFARRVATETRVPPTPAWTYEATVRERVKTREASTGFLGLGARPAAYTETVTRATQVVLPRHWVLDRREWHYRSTFRGGGVTVEERIDTAYVSALLTTGELKWAWLSRTETWNHGSSGSRLVVPEESTHSMEPLTAHATDFDFERRHHDSEWSGSHSWGDRDPGARPIRHAKGVGLSLALKALLG
;
A
#
# COMPACT_ATOMS: atom_id res chain seq x y z
N MET A 1 -8.82 23.17 -21.65
CA MET A 1 -9.14 22.69 -20.29
C MET A 1 -10.49 21.99 -20.35
N ALA A 2 -10.69 20.90 -19.59
CA ALA A 2 -11.96 20.19 -19.60
C ALA A 2 -13.03 20.94 -18.80
N ASP A 3 -14.26 20.94 -19.30
CA ASP A 3 -15.42 21.45 -18.55
C ASP A 3 -15.85 20.38 -17.53
N ALA A 4 -15.82 20.73 -16.24
CA ALA A 4 -16.22 19.83 -15.16
C ALA A 4 -17.68 19.40 -15.29
N ALA A 5 -18.57 20.29 -15.74
CA ALA A 5 -19.99 19.96 -15.92
C ALA A 5 -20.20 18.96 -17.08
N GLU A 6 -19.38 19.04 -18.12
CA GLU A 6 -19.36 18.07 -19.22
C GLU A 6 -18.83 16.71 -18.73
N TYR A 7 -17.69 16.70 -18.02
CA TYR A 7 -17.09 15.49 -17.48
C TYR A 7 -18.07 14.69 -16.61
N HIS A 8 -18.77 15.35 -15.69
CA HIS A 8 -19.71 14.69 -14.78
C HIS A 8 -20.91 14.05 -15.49
N ARG A 9 -21.30 14.55 -16.67
CA ARG A 9 -22.36 13.98 -17.51
C ARG A 9 -21.93 12.70 -18.25
N THR A 10 -20.63 12.46 -18.39
CA THR A 10 -20.12 11.24 -19.02
C THR A 10 -20.22 10.03 -18.10
N SER A 11 -20.26 8.84 -18.68
CA SER A 11 -20.21 7.55 -17.97
C SER A 11 -18.91 6.80 -18.30
N LEU A 12 -18.44 6.02 -17.33
CA LEU A 12 -17.30 5.14 -17.52
C LEU A 12 -17.75 3.82 -18.17
N ASP A 13 -17.32 3.56 -19.40
CA ASP A 13 -17.52 2.25 -20.06
C ASP A 13 -16.42 1.27 -19.62
N TRP A 14 -16.60 0.69 -18.43
CA TRP A 14 -15.65 -0.26 -17.85
C TRP A 14 -15.46 -1.53 -18.70
N PRO A 15 -16.52 -2.17 -19.26
CA PRO A 15 -16.34 -3.34 -20.11
C PRO A 15 -15.42 -3.07 -21.31
N ARG A 16 -15.58 -1.91 -21.96
CA ARG A 16 -14.71 -1.51 -23.08
C ARG A 16 -13.27 -1.27 -22.64
N LEU A 17 -13.06 -0.59 -21.51
CA LEU A 17 -11.72 -0.37 -20.93
C LEU A 17 -11.03 -1.68 -20.58
N ALA A 18 -11.75 -2.61 -19.94
CA ALA A 18 -11.22 -3.92 -19.59
C ALA A 18 -10.86 -4.75 -20.84
N ALA A 19 -11.65 -4.67 -21.90
CA ALA A 19 -11.32 -5.30 -23.18
C ALA A 19 -10.07 -4.68 -23.81
N PHE A 20 -9.94 -3.36 -23.76
CA PHE A 20 -8.76 -2.67 -24.26
C PHE A 20 -7.49 -3.01 -23.45
N ALA A 21 -7.59 -3.07 -22.12
CA ALA A 21 -6.51 -3.49 -21.23
C ALA A 21 -6.00 -4.90 -21.55
N ARG A 22 -6.92 -5.86 -21.74
CA ARG A 22 -6.56 -7.23 -22.17
C ARG A 22 -5.82 -7.24 -23.51
N ARG A 23 -6.30 -6.45 -24.46
CA ARG A 23 -5.64 -6.31 -25.77
C ARG A 23 -4.23 -5.74 -25.60
N VAL A 24 -4.07 -4.68 -24.82
CA VAL A 24 -2.77 -4.04 -24.55
C VAL A 24 -1.79 -5.01 -23.91
N ALA A 25 -2.22 -5.81 -22.93
CA ALA A 25 -1.36 -6.81 -22.27
C ALA A 25 -0.81 -7.87 -23.25
N THR A 26 -1.56 -8.19 -24.30
CA THR A 26 -1.14 -9.13 -25.34
C THR A 26 -0.26 -8.47 -26.41
N GLU A 27 -0.56 -7.22 -26.79
CA GLU A 27 0.09 -6.54 -27.91
C GLU A 27 1.31 -5.72 -27.52
N THR A 28 1.43 -5.31 -26.25
CA THR A 28 2.55 -4.48 -25.80
C THR A 28 3.89 -5.18 -25.96
N ARG A 29 4.88 -4.42 -26.42
CA ARG A 29 6.29 -4.86 -26.49
C ARG A 29 7.12 -4.32 -25.32
N VAL A 30 6.53 -3.47 -24.48
CA VAL A 30 7.19 -2.96 -23.29
C VAL A 30 7.37 -4.13 -22.32
N PRO A 31 8.58 -4.39 -21.79
CA PRO A 31 8.75 -5.46 -20.82
C PRO A 31 8.05 -5.11 -19.50
N PRO A 32 7.30 -6.04 -18.87
CA PRO A 32 6.66 -5.78 -17.59
C PRO A 32 7.70 -5.71 -16.48
N THR A 33 7.43 -4.87 -15.48
CA THR A 33 8.16 -4.79 -14.22
C THR A 33 8.11 -6.15 -13.49
N PRO A 34 9.18 -6.54 -12.80
CA PRO A 34 9.15 -7.69 -11.89
C PRO A 34 8.03 -7.60 -10.84
N ALA A 35 7.72 -8.71 -10.19
CA ALA A 35 6.76 -8.72 -9.08
C ALA A 35 7.22 -7.74 -7.98
N TRP A 36 6.28 -6.96 -7.46
CA TRP A 36 6.52 -6.08 -6.32
C TRP A 36 6.33 -6.86 -5.03
N THR A 37 7.40 -7.02 -4.26
CA THR A 37 7.43 -7.85 -3.05
C THR A 37 7.99 -7.09 -1.85
N TYR A 38 7.77 -7.64 -0.66
CA TYR A 38 8.44 -7.22 0.58
C TYR A 38 8.70 -8.42 1.49
N GLU A 39 9.64 -8.29 2.41
CA GLU A 39 9.88 -9.29 3.46
C GLU A 39 8.99 -9.02 4.66
N ALA A 40 8.16 -9.99 5.03
CA ALA A 40 7.36 -9.95 6.24
C ALA A 40 8.02 -10.83 7.32
N THR A 41 8.03 -10.33 8.56
CA THR A 41 8.38 -11.13 9.72
C THR A 41 7.11 -11.76 10.29
N VAL A 42 6.99 -13.08 10.18
CA VAL A 42 5.88 -13.83 10.79
C VAL A 42 6.36 -14.37 12.13
N ARG A 43 5.70 -13.95 13.22
CA ARG A 43 5.97 -14.43 14.57
C ARG A 43 4.95 -15.50 14.94
N GLU A 44 5.39 -16.75 15.00
CA GLU A 44 4.57 -17.84 15.51
C GLU A 44 4.95 -18.14 16.95
N ARG A 45 3.99 -17.98 17.88
CA ARG A 45 4.15 -18.42 19.26
C ARG A 45 3.74 -19.88 19.36
N VAL A 46 4.73 -20.77 19.44
CA VAL A 46 4.48 -22.19 19.67
C VAL A 46 4.50 -22.43 21.18
N LYS A 47 3.36 -22.86 21.73
CA LYS A 47 3.28 -23.29 23.13
C LYS A 47 4.03 -24.61 23.27
N THR A 48 5.13 -24.60 24.01
CA THR A 48 5.87 -25.84 24.30
C THR A 48 5.10 -26.59 25.38
N ARG A 49 4.71 -27.84 25.10
CA ARG A 49 3.95 -28.67 26.06
C ARG A 49 4.89 -29.08 27.19
N GLU A 50 4.69 -28.55 28.39
CA GLU A 50 5.35 -29.09 29.59
C GLU A 50 4.80 -30.49 29.88
N ALA A 51 5.68 -31.49 29.91
CA ALA A 51 5.35 -32.82 30.39
C ALA A 51 5.16 -32.74 31.91
N SER A 52 3.96 -33.09 32.40
CA SER A 52 3.67 -33.15 33.83
C SER A 52 4.37 -34.35 34.46
N THR A 53 5.31 -34.11 35.37
CA THR A 53 5.73 -35.09 36.36
C THR A 53 5.63 -34.44 37.74
N GLY A 54 4.75 -34.96 38.61
CA GLY A 54 4.72 -34.59 40.02
C GLY A 54 3.33 -34.52 40.66
N PHE A 55 3.00 -35.52 41.46
CA PHE A 55 1.90 -35.55 42.43
C PHE A 55 2.15 -34.46 43.51
N LEU A 56 1.12 -33.69 43.87
CA LEU A 56 1.07 -32.65 44.93
C LEU A 56 1.45 -31.19 44.56
N GLY A 57 0.70 -30.60 43.63
CA GLY A 57 -0.02 -29.33 43.87
C GLY A 57 0.69 -28.03 44.31
N LEU A 58 2.02 -27.90 44.22
CA LEU A 58 2.73 -26.66 44.58
C LEU A 58 3.52 -26.09 43.39
N GLY A 59 3.03 -24.97 42.86
CA GLY A 59 3.73 -24.12 41.90
C GLY A 59 3.27 -24.29 40.45
N ALA A 60 2.36 -23.42 39.98
CA ALA A 60 2.17 -23.25 38.55
C ALA A 60 3.44 -22.62 37.97
N ARG A 61 4.25 -23.40 37.25
CA ARG A 61 5.39 -22.84 36.52
C ARG A 61 4.88 -22.04 35.31
N PRO A 62 5.54 -20.91 34.97
CA PRO A 62 5.20 -20.16 33.78
C PRO A 62 5.46 -21.05 32.56
N ALA A 63 4.43 -21.25 31.73
CA ALA A 63 4.57 -22.05 30.50
C ALA A 63 5.67 -21.45 29.62
N ALA A 64 6.62 -22.30 29.19
CA ALA A 64 7.61 -21.91 28.21
C ALA A 64 6.97 -21.79 26.81
N TYR A 65 7.21 -20.66 26.14
CA TYR A 65 6.84 -20.45 24.75
C TYR A 65 8.11 -20.32 23.93
N THR A 66 8.18 -21.05 22.81
CA THR A 66 9.17 -20.77 21.78
C THR A 66 8.55 -19.82 20.78
N GLU A 67 9.14 -18.65 20.62
CA GLU A 67 8.80 -17.73 19.53
C GLU A 67 9.65 -18.09 18.32
N THR A 68 9.01 -18.63 17.29
CA THR A 68 9.66 -18.86 15.99
C THR A 68 9.45 -17.63 15.14
N VAL A 69 10.56 -17.04 14.69
CA VAL A 69 10.57 -15.88 13.79
C VAL A 69 10.89 -16.37 12.39
N THR A 70 9.89 -16.44 11.52
CA THR A 70 10.06 -16.84 10.12
C THR A 70 10.00 -15.60 9.23
N ARG A 71 10.97 -15.45 8.33
CA ARG A 71 10.94 -14.42 7.27
C ARG A 71 10.28 -15.01 6.04
N ALA A 72 9.25 -14.36 5.54
CA ALA A 72 8.53 -14.77 4.34
C ALA A 72 8.45 -13.62 3.34
N THR A 73 8.73 -13.90 2.08
CA THR A 73 8.52 -12.93 1.00
C THR A 73 7.04 -12.90 0.62
N GLN A 74 6.43 -11.72 0.73
CA GLN A 74 5.05 -11.46 0.34
C GLN A 74 5.02 -10.74 -1.01
N VAL A 75 4.05 -11.09 -1.86
CA VAL A 75 3.85 -10.48 -3.17
C VAL A 75 2.69 -9.49 -3.10
N VAL A 76 2.98 -8.20 -3.31
CA VAL A 76 1.97 -7.13 -3.37
C VAL A 76 1.30 -7.11 -4.74
N LEU A 77 2.12 -7.09 -5.79
CA LEU A 77 1.69 -7.18 -7.18
C LEU A 77 2.55 -8.21 -7.92
N PRO A 78 1.95 -9.13 -8.71
CA PRO A 78 2.68 -9.96 -9.65
C PRO A 78 3.41 -9.13 -10.73
N ARG A 79 4.02 -9.78 -11.73
CA ARG A 79 4.59 -9.05 -12.88
C ARG A 79 3.51 -8.19 -13.56
N HIS A 80 3.84 -6.93 -13.80
CA HIS A 80 2.87 -5.94 -14.23
C HIS A 80 3.52 -4.80 -15.01
N TRP A 81 2.70 -4.00 -15.70
CA TRP A 81 3.08 -2.66 -16.17
C TRP A 81 2.47 -1.62 -15.25
N VAL A 82 3.28 -0.65 -14.84
CA VAL A 82 2.83 0.48 -14.04
C VAL A 82 2.10 1.48 -14.94
N LEU A 83 0.87 1.82 -14.58
CA LEU A 83 0.05 2.82 -15.27
C LEU A 83 0.12 4.18 -14.55
N ASP A 84 0.09 4.15 -13.22
CA ASP A 84 0.31 5.30 -12.35
C ASP A 84 0.89 4.84 -11.03
N ARG A 85 1.67 5.71 -10.38
CA ARG A 85 2.27 5.47 -9.06
C ARG A 85 2.10 6.70 -8.22
N ARG A 86 1.61 6.54 -6.99
CA ARG A 86 1.40 7.62 -6.02
C ARG A 86 1.96 7.25 -4.67
N GLU A 87 2.23 8.24 -3.84
CA GLU A 87 2.86 8.03 -2.54
C GLU A 87 2.14 8.85 -1.46
N TRP A 88 2.10 8.31 -0.25
CA TRP A 88 1.59 8.97 0.93
C TRP A 88 2.52 8.72 2.09
N HIS A 89 2.77 9.75 2.85
CA HIS A 89 3.64 9.70 4.00
C HIS A 89 2.91 10.33 5.18
N TYR A 90 3.11 9.74 6.34
CA TYR A 90 2.64 10.25 7.60
C TYR A 90 3.74 10.10 8.64
N ARG A 91 3.96 11.15 9.41
CA ARG A 91 4.83 11.14 10.58
C ARG A 91 4.02 11.63 11.76
N SER A 92 4.17 11.01 12.91
CA SER A 92 3.65 11.56 14.16
C SER A 92 4.68 11.49 15.27
N THR A 93 4.56 12.42 16.21
CA THR A 93 5.37 12.48 17.42
C THR A 93 4.45 12.70 18.60
N PHE A 94 4.35 11.68 19.45
CA PHE A 94 3.61 11.74 20.70
C PHE A 94 4.56 11.85 21.88
N ARG A 95 4.26 12.73 22.84
CA ARG A 95 5.03 12.90 24.08
C ARG A 95 4.12 12.65 25.28
N GLY A 96 4.48 11.72 26.15
CA GLY A 96 3.71 11.42 27.36
C GLY A 96 4.47 10.53 28.33
N GLY A 97 4.31 10.77 29.63
CA GLY A 97 4.87 9.90 30.68
C GLY A 97 6.40 9.77 30.66
N GLY A 98 7.14 10.78 30.18
CA GLY A 98 8.60 10.73 30.05
C GLY A 98 9.12 9.94 28.84
N VAL A 99 8.23 9.55 27.92
CA VAL A 99 8.55 8.85 26.67
C VAL A 99 8.15 9.72 25.49
N THR A 100 8.97 9.73 24.45
CA THR A 100 8.60 10.24 23.12
C THR A 100 8.45 9.05 22.17
N VAL A 101 7.31 8.97 21.49
CA VAL A 101 7.04 7.98 20.45
C VAL A 101 6.99 8.69 19.12
N GLU A 102 7.85 8.28 18.19
CA GLU A 102 7.83 8.74 16.81
C GLU A 102 7.34 7.59 15.93
N GLU A 103 6.39 7.87 15.06
CA GLU A 103 5.87 6.92 14.08
C GLU A 103 6.04 7.52 12.69
N ARG A 104 6.47 6.68 11.74
CA ARG A 104 6.52 7.01 10.32
C ARG A 104 5.79 5.92 9.55
N ILE A 105 4.86 6.33 8.70
CA ILE A 105 4.14 5.48 7.77
C ILE A 105 4.47 5.96 6.35
N ASP A 106 5.05 5.07 5.54
CA ASP A 106 5.24 5.30 4.11
C ASP A 106 4.34 4.32 3.33
N THR A 107 3.41 4.86 2.54
CA THR A 107 2.51 4.07 1.69
C THR A 107 2.76 4.38 0.22
N ALA A 108 3.06 3.35 -0.55
CA ALA A 108 3.13 3.45 -2.01
C ALA A 108 1.86 2.84 -2.63
N TYR A 109 1.32 3.49 -3.64
CA TYR A 109 0.15 3.09 -4.40
C TYR A 109 0.53 2.87 -5.86
N VAL A 110 0.07 1.78 -6.45
CA VAL A 110 0.35 1.44 -7.84
C VAL A 110 -0.94 1.03 -8.53
N SER A 111 -1.29 1.77 -9.58
CA SER A 111 -2.27 1.35 -10.58
C SER A 111 -1.54 0.59 -11.68
N ALA A 112 -1.96 -0.63 -11.97
CA ALA A 112 -1.21 -1.55 -12.81
C ALA A 112 -2.08 -2.32 -13.81
N LEU A 113 -1.47 -2.66 -14.94
CA LEU A 113 -1.94 -3.70 -15.86
C LEU A 113 -1.14 -4.97 -15.59
N LEU A 114 -1.79 -6.04 -15.16
CA LEU A 114 -1.14 -7.35 -15.02
C LEU A 114 -0.89 -7.99 -16.39
N THR A 115 0.05 -8.94 -16.46
CA THR A 115 0.30 -9.73 -17.68
C THR A 115 -0.90 -10.58 -18.10
N THR A 116 -1.87 -10.80 -17.21
CA THR A 116 -3.15 -11.46 -17.51
C THR A 116 -4.15 -10.53 -18.22
N GLY A 117 -3.85 -9.23 -18.32
CA GLY A 117 -4.76 -8.21 -18.84
C GLY A 117 -5.73 -7.64 -17.81
N GLU A 118 -5.60 -8.04 -16.54
CA GLU A 118 -6.37 -7.47 -15.44
C GLU A 118 -5.82 -6.11 -15.00
N LEU A 119 -6.72 -5.19 -14.69
CA LEU A 119 -6.38 -3.90 -14.10
C LEU A 119 -6.50 -3.99 -12.58
N LYS A 120 -5.41 -3.67 -11.88
CA LYS A 120 -5.35 -3.69 -10.41
C LYS A 120 -4.91 -2.35 -9.86
N TRP A 121 -5.43 -2.03 -8.68
CA TRP A 121 -4.86 -1.05 -7.79
C TRP A 121 -4.30 -1.79 -6.58
N ALA A 122 -3.07 -1.48 -6.19
CA ALA A 122 -2.45 -2.09 -5.04
C ALA A 122 -1.69 -1.05 -4.24
N TRP A 123 -1.51 -1.35 -2.95
CA TRP A 123 -0.70 -0.53 -2.08
C TRP A 123 0.12 -1.37 -1.11
N LEU A 124 1.23 -0.78 -0.68
CA LEU A 124 2.11 -1.30 0.36
C LEU A 124 2.37 -0.17 1.34
N SER A 125 2.03 -0.39 2.60
CA SER A 125 2.30 0.53 3.71
C SER A 125 3.34 -0.07 4.63
N ARG A 126 4.36 0.72 4.96
CA ARG A 126 5.41 0.39 5.92
C ARG A 126 5.33 1.34 7.09
N THR A 127 5.27 0.78 8.29
CA THR A 127 5.22 1.53 9.54
C THR A 127 6.50 1.28 10.32
N GLU A 128 7.22 2.35 10.63
CA GLU A 128 8.38 2.35 11.51
C GLU A 128 8.04 3.13 12.78
N THR A 129 8.27 2.53 13.95
CA THR A 129 7.99 3.16 15.25
C THR A 129 9.25 3.20 16.11
N TRP A 130 9.55 4.37 16.66
CA TRP A 130 10.67 4.62 17.56
C TRP A 130 10.18 5.13 18.91
N ASN A 131 10.61 4.47 19.97
CA ASN A 131 10.37 4.92 21.34
C ASN A 131 11.67 5.47 21.93
N HIS A 132 11.63 6.71 22.40
CA HIS A 132 12.70 7.38 23.10
C HIS A 132 12.35 7.44 24.59
N GLY A 133 13.09 6.68 25.41
CA GLY A 133 12.96 6.74 26.87
C GLY A 133 13.59 8.00 27.46
N SER A 134 13.21 8.32 28.70
CA SER A 134 13.73 9.47 29.47
C SER A 134 15.25 9.45 29.70
N SER A 135 15.89 8.28 29.61
CA SER A 135 17.34 8.08 29.71
C SER A 135 18.08 8.19 28.37
N GLY A 136 17.39 8.53 27.28
CA GLY A 136 17.97 8.59 25.94
C GLY A 136 18.09 7.23 25.23
N SER A 137 17.61 6.14 25.83
CA SER A 137 17.55 4.83 25.16
C SER A 137 16.50 4.84 24.05
N ARG A 138 16.91 4.39 22.85
CA ARG A 138 16.04 4.22 21.67
C ARG A 138 15.63 2.76 21.56
N LEU A 139 14.34 2.47 21.73
CA LEU A 139 13.76 1.18 21.36
C LEU A 139 13.14 1.32 19.97
N VAL A 140 13.71 0.61 18.99
CA VAL A 140 13.15 0.51 17.64
C VAL A 140 12.17 -0.65 17.64
N VAL A 141 10.90 -0.38 17.37
CA VAL A 141 9.91 -1.44 17.11
C VAL A 141 10.15 -1.95 15.68
N PRO A 142 10.13 -3.26 15.43
CA PRO A 142 10.34 -3.79 14.08
C PRO A 142 9.33 -3.21 13.09
N GLU A 143 9.79 -2.98 11.86
CA GLU A 143 8.96 -2.50 10.76
C GLU A 143 7.75 -3.42 10.55
N GLU A 144 6.56 -2.83 10.54
CA GLU A 144 5.33 -3.51 10.18
C GLU A 144 4.97 -3.16 8.74
N SER A 145 4.73 -4.18 7.92
CA SER A 145 4.34 -4.00 6.51
C SER A 145 2.97 -4.60 6.26
N THR A 146 2.08 -3.82 5.66
CA THR A 146 0.72 -4.22 5.25
C THR A 146 0.50 -3.89 3.79
N HIS A 147 -0.30 -4.69 3.09
CA HIS A 147 -0.57 -4.47 1.67
C HIS A 147 -1.98 -4.91 1.29
N SER A 148 -2.45 -4.43 0.14
CA SER A 148 -3.66 -4.93 -0.49
C SER A 148 -3.55 -4.83 -2.01
N MET A 149 -4.35 -5.64 -2.71
CA MET A 149 -4.53 -5.61 -4.15
C MET A 149 -6.01 -5.81 -4.47
N GLU A 150 -6.58 -4.89 -5.24
CA GLU A 150 -8.00 -4.86 -5.59
C GLU A 150 -8.21 -4.47 -7.06
N PRO A 151 -9.42 -4.65 -7.61
CA PRO A 151 -9.73 -4.18 -8.96
C PRO A 151 -9.58 -2.66 -9.08
N LEU A 152 -8.99 -2.18 -10.18
CA LEU A 152 -8.77 -0.75 -10.43
C LEU A 152 -10.08 0.07 -10.61
N THR A 153 -11.26 -0.57 -10.64
CA THR A 153 -12.53 0.07 -11.01
C THR A 153 -12.85 1.33 -10.20
N ALA A 154 -12.58 1.34 -8.89
CA ALA A 154 -12.83 2.50 -8.02
C ALA A 154 -11.88 3.67 -8.28
N HIS A 155 -10.67 3.38 -8.77
CA HIS A 155 -9.58 4.33 -9.00
C HIS A 155 -9.41 4.68 -10.49
N ALA A 156 -10.22 4.12 -11.37
CA ALA A 156 -10.09 4.29 -12.82
C ALA A 156 -10.19 5.76 -13.26
N THR A 157 -11.00 6.56 -12.55
CA THR A 157 -11.19 7.98 -12.81
C THR A 157 -10.06 8.85 -12.28
N ASP A 158 -9.20 8.36 -11.39
CA ASP A 158 -8.11 9.16 -10.79
C ASP A 158 -7.13 9.68 -11.85
N PHE A 159 -7.04 8.98 -12.99
CA PHE A 159 -6.25 9.34 -14.17
C PHE A 159 -6.82 10.53 -14.96
N ASP A 160 -8.09 10.86 -14.74
CA ASP A 160 -8.77 11.95 -15.42
C ASP A 160 -8.57 13.29 -14.73
N PHE A 161 -7.98 13.30 -13.54
CA PHE A 161 -7.78 14.47 -12.70
C PHE A 161 -6.31 14.86 -12.64
N GLU A 162 -6.05 16.13 -12.35
CA GLU A 162 -4.70 16.60 -12.06
C GLU A 162 -4.13 15.85 -10.84
N ARG A 163 -2.83 15.57 -10.87
CA ARG A 163 -2.15 15.04 -9.69
C ARG A 163 -1.92 16.19 -8.72
N ARG A 164 -2.31 16.02 -7.45
CA ARG A 164 -2.22 17.06 -6.44
C ARG A 164 -1.29 16.61 -5.32
N HIS A 165 -0.24 17.40 -5.08
CA HIS A 165 0.54 17.25 -3.86
C HIS A 165 -0.23 17.82 -2.67
N HIS A 166 -0.28 17.05 -1.60
CA HIS A 166 -0.80 17.42 -0.30
C HIS A 166 0.38 17.51 0.67
N ASP A 167 0.38 18.53 1.51
CA ASP A 167 1.33 18.70 2.60
C ASP A 167 0.58 19.40 3.74
N SER A 168 0.50 18.76 4.90
CA SER A 168 -0.26 19.23 6.05
C SER A 168 0.40 18.82 7.35
N GLU A 169 0.49 19.76 8.28
CA GLU A 169 1.02 19.55 9.62
C GLU A 169 -0.03 19.96 10.67
N TRP A 170 -0.24 19.13 11.69
CA TRP A 170 -1.09 19.44 12.83
C TRP A 170 -0.62 18.69 14.09
N SER A 171 -0.49 19.41 15.21
CA SER A 171 -0.28 18.85 16.55
C SER A 171 0.74 17.69 16.64
N GLY A 172 1.95 17.90 16.13
CA GLY A 172 3.01 16.88 16.16
C GLY A 172 2.85 15.77 15.12
N SER A 173 1.89 15.90 14.21
CA SER A 173 1.70 15.01 13.06
C SER A 173 1.91 15.77 11.76
N HIS A 174 2.53 15.13 10.78
CA HIS A 174 2.83 15.69 9.46
C HIS A 174 2.49 14.65 8.40
N SER A 175 1.75 15.03 7.38
CA SER A 175 1.38 14.13 6.29
C SER A 175 1.59 14.81 4.94
N TRP A 176 2.21 14.11 4.01
CA TRP A 176 2.49 14.63 2.69
C TRP A 176 2.45 13.54 1.62
N GLY A 177 2.30 13.92 0.36
CA GLY A 177 2.26 12.98 -0.76
C GLY A 177 1.29 13.42 -1.84
N ASP A 178 0.87 12.48 -2.68
CA ASP A 178 0.01 12.75 -3.83
C ASP A 178 -0.99 11.63 -4.12
N ARG A 179 -1.36 10.90 -3.06
CA ARG A 179 -2.36 9.82 -3.10
C ARG A 179 -3.64 10.24 -3.83
N ASP A 180 -4.23 11.35 -3.41
CA ASP A 180 -5.58 11.72 -3.85
C ASP A 180 -5.53 12.51 -5.17
N PRO A 181 -6.47 12.28 -6.09
CA PRO A 181 -6.61 13.13 -7.27
C PRO A 181 -6.93 14.58 -6.86
N GLY A 182 -6.49 15.53 -7.68
CA GLY A 182 -6.89 16.92 -7.55
C GLY A 182 -8.38 17.11 -7.86
N ALA A 183 -8.90 18.31 -7.55
CA ALA A 183 -10.32 18.61 -7.75
C ALA A 183 -10.67 18.89 -9.23
N ARG A 184 -9.66 19.13 -10.08
CA ARG A 184 -9.87 19.57 -11.46
C ARG A 184 -9.69 18.42 -12.44
N PRO A 185 -10.70 18.10 -13.26
CA PRO A 185 -10.53 17.15 -14.35
C PRO A 185 -9.62 17.75 -15.43
N ILE A 186 -8.63 16.99 -15.86
CA ILE A 186 -7.76 17.29 -17.00
C ILE A 186 -8.24 16.60 -18.29
N ARG A 187 -9.27 15.75 -18.19
CA ARG A 187 -9.89 15.03 -19.32
C ARG A 187 -11.38 15.37 -19.45
N HIS A 188 -11.88 15.27 -20.68
CA HIS A 188 -13.27 15.62 -21.02
C HIS A 188 -14.29 14.53 -20.70
N ALA A 189 -13.85 13.28 -20.51
CA ALA A 189 -14.73 12.15 -20.23
C ALA A 189 -14.07 11.14 -19.29
N LYS A 190 -14.90 10.40 -18.53
CA LYS A 190 -14.45 9.36 -17.60
C LYS A 190 -13.69 8.25 -18.32
N GLY A 191 -12.53 7.87 -17.79
CA GLY A 191 -11.69 6.77 -18.28
C GLY A 191 -10.78 7.12 -19.46
N VAL A 192 -10.79 8.37 -19.94
CA VAL A 192 -9.88 8.82 -21.00
C VAL A 192 -8.43 8.78 -20.52
N GLY A 193 -8.16 9.20 -19.28
CA GLY A 193 -6.83 9.17 -18.69
C GLY A 193 -6.27 7.76 -18.61
N LEU A 194 -7.07 6.80 -18.13
CA LEU A 194 -6.68 5.39 -18.08
C LEU A 194 -6.48 4.80 -19.49
N SER A 195 -7.34 5.15 -20.46
CA SER A 195 -7.17 4.74 -21.86
C SER A 195 -5.85 5.25 -22.44
N LEU A 196 -5.46 6.49 -22.12
CA LEU A 196 -4.19 7.07 -22.59
C LEU A 196 -2.99 6.38 -21.93
N ALA A 197 -3.04 6.09 -20.63
CA ALA A 197 -2.00 5.34 -19.92
C ALA A 197 -1.81 3.94 -20.53
N LEU A 198 -2.92 3.24 -20.82
CA LEU A 198 -2.90 1.96 -21.53
C LEU A 198 -2.33 2.07 -22.94
N LYS A 199 -2.74 3.09 -23.70
CA LYS A 199 -2.24 3.33 -25.05
C LYS A 199 -0.73 3.60 -25.07
N ALA A 200 -0.19 4.26 -24.05
CA ALA A 200 1.24 4.53 -23.94
C ALA A 200 2.09 3.24 -23.87
N LEU A 201 1.52 2.12 -23.45
CA LEU A 201 2.20 0.82 -23.47
C LEU A 201 2.29 0.20 -24.87
N LEU A 202 1.55 0.69 -25.87
CA LEU A 202 1.55 0.12 -27.22
C LEU A 202 2.66 0.68 -28.13
N GLY A 203 3.32 1.78 -27.73
CA GLY A 203 4.30 2.48 -28.57
C GLY A 203 3.67 3.56 -29.43
#